data_AF-A0A4E0RFX9-F1
#
_entry.id   AF-A0A4E0RFX9-F1
#
_cell.length_a   1.000
_cell.length_b   1.000
_cell.length_c   1.000
_cell.angle_alpha   90.00
_cell.angle_beta   90.00
_cell.angle_gamma   90.00
#
_symmetry.space_group_name_H-M   'P 1'
#
loop_
_entity.id
_entity.type
_entity.pdbx_description
1 polymer ?
#
loop_
_entity_poly.entity_id
_entity_poly.type
_entity_poly.pdbx_seq_one_letter_code
_entity_poly.pdbx_strand_id
1 'polypeptide(L)'
;MALTTKQGQTKLIEVIGQRVNIDEVFSSPDLVEQLVKKSGGAVRDLMHLVRIACEGGDRITQDDVKQAMLTLVREFDRLVREEDIDILLQVSQQKQVLADEKNARLLQLRLILEYQNGERWADLHPAVELTKLTKIKKQLKQFAK
;
A
#
# COMPACT_ATOMS: atom_id res chain seq x y z
N MET A 1 -8.88 -12.53 -4.23
CA MET A 1 -9.11 -11.85 -2.94
C MET A 1 -7.78 -11.77 -2.21
N ALA A 2 -6.97 -10.78 -2.56
CA ALA A 2 -5.67 -10.50 -1.98
C ALA A 2 -5.84 -9.73 -0.65
N LEU A 3 -6.55 -10.34 0.30
CA LEU A 3 -6.69 -9.76 1.62
C LEU A 3 -5.53 -10.28 2.46
N THR A 4 -4.64 -9.39 2.86
CA THR A 4 -3.71 -9.58 3.98
C THR A 4 -4.44 -10.40 5.04
N THR A 5 -3.98 -11.62 5.31
CA THR A 5 -4.67 -12.51 6.26
C THR A 5 -4.81 -11.77 7.58
N LYS A 6 -5.97 -11.89 8.26
CA LYS A 6 -6.20 -11.19 9.54
C LYS A 6 -5.03 -11.39 10.51
N GLN A 7 -4.43 -12.58 10.50
CA GLN A 7 -3.23 -12.91 11.26
C GLN A 7 -2.01 -12.03 10.93
N GLY A 8 -1.73 -11.76 9.64
CA GLY A 8 -0.64 -10.88 9.23
C GLY A 8 -0.87 -9.43 9.65
N GLN A 9 -2.12 -8.94 9.53
CA GLN A 9 -2.48 -7.59 10.01
C GLN A 9 -2.28 -7.47 11.52
N THR A 10 -2.73 -8.47 12.30
CA THR A 10 -2.52 -8.51 13.76
C THR A 10 -1.04 -8.44 14.11
N LYS A 11 -0.17 -9.20 13.42
CA LYS A 11 1.28 -9.14 13.65
C LYS A 11 1.88 -7.78 13.36
N LEU A 12 1.41 -7.08 12.34
CA LEU A 12 1.86 -5.72 12.04
C LEU A 12 1.39 -4.70 13.08
N ILE A 13 0.19 -4.86 13.64
CA ILE A 13 -0.29 -4.05 14.76
C ILE A 13 0.57 -4.29 16.00
N GLU A 14 0.91 -5.55 16.32
CA GLU A 14 1.83 -5.89 17.41
C GLU A 14 3.20 -5.21 17.23
N VAL A 15 3.73 -5.18 16.01
CA VAL A 15 5.00 -4.49 15.66
C VAL A 15 4.94 -2.99 15.93
N ILE A 16 3.78 -2.35 15.73
CA ILE A 16 3.56 -0.95 16.10
C ILE A 16 3.45 -0.80 17.63
N GLY A 17 2.71 -1.68 18.30
CA GLY A 17 2.57 -1.68 19.76
C GLY A 17 3.89 -1.86 20.51
N GLN A 18 4.89 -2.50 19.89
CA GLN A 18 6.25 -2.58 20.44
C GLN A 18 7.05 -1.27 20.35
N ARG A 19 6.60 -0.29 19.56
CA ARG A 19 7.30 0.98 19.31
C ARG A 19 6.61 2.17 19.95
N VAL A 20 5.28 2.12 20.07
CA VAL A 20 4.46 3.20 20.62
C VAL A 20 3.32 2.62 21.44
N ASN A 21 2.87 3.35 22.46
CA ASN A 21 1.60 3.05 23.12
C ASN A 21 0.45 3.48 22.20
N ILE A 22 -0.24 2.51 21.60
CA ILE A 22 -1.29 2.76 20.59
C ILE A 22 -2.42 3.62 21.16
N ASP A 23 -2.84 3.36 22.41
CA ASP A 23 -3.96 4.08 23.04
C ASP A 23 -3.59 5.51 23.44
N GLU A 24 -2.30 5.81 23.59
CA GLU A 24 -1.80 7.16 23.84
C GLU A 24 -1.56 7.94 22.55
N VAL A 25 -1.04 7.27 21.51
CA VAL A 25 -0.61 7.92 20.26
C VAL A 25 -1.73 8.04 19.23
N PHE A 26 -2.69 7.11 19.18
CA PHE A 26 -3.80 7.14 18.21
C PHE A 26 -5.10 7.55 18.89
N SER A 27 -5.89 8.44 18.28
CA SER A 27 -7.21 8.82 18.82
C SER A 27 -8.22 7.68 18.80
N SER A 28 -7.98 6.64 18.00
CA SER A 28 -8.70 5.36 18.03
C SER A 28 -7.78 4.23 17.56
N PRO A 29 -7.83 3.03 18.18
CA PRO A 29 -7.10 1.84 17.71
C PRO A 29 -7.40 1.46 16.24
N ASP A 30 -8.59 1.76 15.73
CA ASP A 30 -8.94 1.45 14.33
C ASP A 30 -8.04 2.18 13.32
N LEU A 31 -7.42 3.30 13.73
CA LEU A 31 -6.51 4.07 12.90
C LEU A 31 -5.21 3.32 12.59
N VAL A 32 -4.68 2.53 13.54
CA VAL A 32 -3.50 1.70 13.26
C VAL A 32 -3.84 0.61 12.24
N GLU A 33 -5.06 0.03 12.30
CA GLU A 33 -5.49 -0.94 11.30
C GLU A 33 -5.56 -0.35 9.90
N GLN A 34 -6.00 0.91 9.79
CA GLN A 34 -6.05 1.60 8.50
C GLN A 34 -4.64 1.76 7.92
N LEU A 35 -3.66 2.21 8.71
CA LEU A 35 -2.28 2.33 8.25
C LEU A 35 -1.69 0.97 7.85
N VAL A 36 -1.97 -0.09 8.62
CA VAL A 36 -1.57 -1.47 8.30
C VAL A 36 -2.15 -1.91 6.96
N LYS A 37 -3.46 -1.74 6.73
CA LYS A 37 -4.10 -2.10 5.46
C LYS A 37 -3.51 -1.32 4.29
N LYS A 38 -3.12 -0.06 4.49
CA LYS A 38 -2.60 0.81 3.43
C LYS A 38 -1.12 0.61 3.11
N SER A 39 -0.37 0.03 4.03
CA SER A 39 1.02 -0.40 3.78
C SER A 39 1.14 -1.60 2.84
N GLY A 40 0.04 -2.30 2.53
CA GLY A 40 0.09 -3.56 1.77
C GLY A 40 0.87 -4.67 2.50
N GLY A 41 1.09 -4.53 3.82
CA GLY A 41 1.92 -5.46 4.59
C GLY A 41 3.42 -5.19 4.49
N ALA A 42 3.86 -4.17 3.74
CA ALA A 42 5.24 -3.76 3.71
C ALA A 42 5.58 -2.97 4.98
N VAL A 43 6.36 -3.59 5.90
CA VAL A 43 6.75 -2.97 7.18
C VAL A 43 7.42 -1.61 6.97
N ARG A 44 8.23 -1.46 5.91
CA ARG A 44 8.87 -0.18 5.57
C ARG A 44 7.83 0.92 5.30
N ASP A 45 6.82 0.62 4.49
CA ASP A 45 5.79 1.61 4.13
C ASP A 45 4.81 1.83 5.30
N LEU A 46 4.60 0.82 6.16
CA LEU A 46 3.87 0.98 7.43
C LEU A 46 4.58 1.97 8.37
N MET A 47 5.88 1.81 8.59
CA MET A 47 6.65 2.72 9.45
C MET A 47 6.68 4.14 8.88
N HIS A 48 6.75 4.28 7.55
CA HIS A 48 6.67 5.58 6.88
C HIS A 48 5.30 6.23 7.08
N LEU A 49 4.21 5.47 6.90
CA LEU A 49 2.85 5.94 7.14
C LEU A 49 2.63 6.42 8.58
N VAL A 50 3.08 5.64 9.57
CA VAL A 50 2.98 6.03 10.99
C VAL A 50 3.76 7.31 11.25
N ARG A 51 4.99 7.42 10.72
CA ARG A 51 5.80 8.63 10.87
C ARG A 51 5.09 9.88 10.33
N ILE A 52 4.56 9.82 9.12
CA ILE A 52 3.84 10.96 8.52
C ILE A 52 2.60 11.31 9.37
N ALA A 53 1.87 10.29 9.85
CA ALA A 53 0.68 10.52 10.67
C ALA A 53 1.02 11.21 12.01
N CYS A 54 2.20 10.96 12.59
CA CYS A 54 2.66 11.65 13.81
C CYS A 54 2.96 13.15 13.61
N GLU A 55 3.06 13.65 12.38
CA GLU A 55 3.37 15.07 12.12
C GLU A 55 2.18 16.00 12.42
N GLY A 56 0.98 15.45 12.59
CA GLY A 56 -0.27 16.20 12.78
C GLY A 56 -0.53 16.75 14.18
N GLY A 57 0.22 16.33 15.21
CA GLY A 57 0.07 16.81 16.58
C GLY A 57 0.25 15.70 17.64
N ASP A 58 -0.37 15.90 18.80
CA ASP A 58 -0.17 15.05 19.99
C ASP A 58 -0.73 13.63 19.82
N ARG A 59 -1.83 13.49 19.08
CA ARG A 59 -2.46 12.19 18.77
C ARG A 59 -2.81 12.12 17.30
N ILE A 60 -2.54 10.96 16.70
CA ILE A 60 -2.91 10.63 15.33
C ILE A 60 -4.44 10.56 15.23
N THR A 61 -5.00 11.39 14.36
CA THR A 61 -6.44 11.45 14.06
C THR A 61 -6.75 10.78 12.72
N GLN A 62 -8.04 10.69 12.38
CA GLN A 62 -8.49 10.20 11.08
C GLN A 62 -7.99 11.08 9.92
N ASP A 63 -7.86 12.40 10.14
CA ASP A 63 -7.34 13.32 9.13
C ASP A 63 -5.84 13.11 8.90
N ASP A 64 -5.08 12.83 9.95
CA ASP A 64 -3.64 12.52 9.83
C ASP A 64 -3.40 11.23 9.07
N VAL A 65 -4.18 10.18 9.35
CA VAL A 65 -4.17 8.93 8.58
C VAL A 65 -4.46 9.19 7.11
N LYS A 66 -5.47 10.03 6.82
CA LYS A 66 -5.82 10.40 5.44
C LYS A 66 -4.70 11.19 4.76
N GLN A 67 -4.07 12.14 5.45
CA GLN A 67 -2.93 12.89 4.90
C GLN A 67 -1.72 11.98 4.66
N ALA A 68 -1.38 11.10 5.60
CA ALA A 68 -0.31 10.13 5.45
C ALA A 68 -0.52 9.23 4.23
N MET A 69 -1.75 8.72 4.05
CA MET A 69 -2.11 7.98 2.84
C MET A 69 -1.97 8.80 1.56
N LEU A 70 -2.44 10.04 1.53
CA LEU A 70 -2.35 10.90 0.35
C LEU A 70 -0.89 11.23 0.01
N THR A 71 -0.05 11.46 1.02
CA THR A 71 1.39 11.66 0.86
C THR A 71 2.03 10.43 0.23
N LEU A 72 1.76 9.23 0.76
CA LEU A 72 2.26 7.99 0.18
C LEU A 72 1.80 7.81 -1.28
N VAL A 73 0.52 8.06 -1.58
CA VAL A 73 0.00 7.99 -2.96
C VAL A 73 0.75 8.95 -3.88
N ARG A 74 1.06 10.18 -3.45
CA ARG A 74 1.82 11.15 -4.26
C ARG A 74 3.26 10.70 -4.48
N GLU A 75 3.89 10.05 -3.50
CA GLU A 75 5.23 9.48 -3.67
C GLU A 75 5.22 8.38 -4.73
N PHE A 76 4.25 7.47 -4.67
CA PHE A 76 4.09 6.41 -5.66
C PHE A 76 3.68 6.93 -7.04
N ASP A 77 2.83 7.96 -7.12
CA ASP A 77 2.38 8.57 -8.38
C ASP A 77 3.57 9.10 -9.21
N ARG A 78 4.61 9.62 -8.55
CA ARG A 78 5.85 10.08 -9.21
C ARG A 78 6.71 8.95 -9.77
N LEU A 79 6.52 7.72 -9.28
CA LEU A 79 7.29 6.54 -9.68
C LEU A 79 6.62 5.74 -10.80
N VAL A 80 5.29 5.84 -10.91
CA VAL A 80 4.50 5.17 -11.94
C VAL A 80 4.72 5.86 -13.28
N ARG A 81 5.16 5.10 -14.29
CA ARG A 81 5.30 5.59 -15.66
C ARG A 81 4.14 5.10 -16.51
N GLU A 82 3.85 5.84 -17.58
CA GLU A 82 2.78 5.44 -18.51
C GLU A 82 3.05 4.06 -19.14
N GLU A 83 4.31 3.75 -19.46
CA GLU A 83 4.75 2.47 -20.02
C GLU A 83 4.53 1.28 -19.07
N ASP A 84 4.34 1.51 -17.77
CA ASP A 84 4.16 0.44 -16.78
C ASP A 84 2.71 0.05 -16.60
N ILE A 85 1.76 0.90 -17.02
CA ILE A 85 0.36 0.77 -16.61
C ILE A 85 -0.24 -0.57 -17.07
N ASP A 86 0.07 -1.03 -18.28
CA ASP A 86 -0.47 -2.30 -18.76
C ASP A 86 0.00 -3.49 -17.92
N ILE A 87 1.27 -3.49 -17.49
CA ILE A 87 1.82 -4.51 -16.61
C ILE A 87 1.19 -4.43 -15.23
N LEU A 88 1.07 -3.22 -14.66
CA LEU A 88 0.43 -3.04 -13.35
C LEU A 88 -1.03 -3.56 -13.36
N LEU A 89 -1.78 -3.29 -14.42
CA LEU A 89 -3.14 -3.80 -14.58
C LEU A 89 -3.17 -5.31 -14.77
N GLN A 90 -2.23 -5.87 -15.52
CA GLN A 90 -2.10 -7.31 -15.70
C GLN A 90 -1.83 -8.00 -14.36
N VAL A 91 -0.85 -7.52 -13.57
CA VAL A 91 -0.55 -8.07 -12.24
C VAL A 91 -1.74 -7.96 -11.31
N SER A 92 -2.44 -6.81 -11.29
CA SER A 92 -3.66 -6.64 -10.48
C SER A 92 -4.77 -7.65 -10.83
N GLN A 93 -4.85 -8.10 -12.09
CA GLN A 93 -5.85 -9.07 -12.54
C GLN A 93 -5.40 -10.52 -12.34
N GLN A 94 -4.18 -10.84 -12.75
CA GLN A 94 -3.65 -12.20 -12.79
C GLN A 94 -3.02 -12.65 -11.47
N LYS A 95 -2.71 -11.70 -10.57
CA LYS A 95 -2.04 -11.93 -9.29
C LYS A 95 -0.68 -12.63 -9.41
N GLN A 96 -0.01 -12.43 -10.54
CA GLN A 96 1.30 -13.01 -10.85
C GLN A 96 2.22 -11.95 -11.43
N VAL A 97 3.52 -12.15 -11.22
CA VAL A 97 4.59 -11.29 -11.73
C VAL A 97 5.62 -12.16 -12.44
N LEU A 98 6.02 -11.76 -13.65
CA LEU A 98 7.02 -12.48 -14.44
C LEU A 98 8.43 -12.10 -14.01
N ALA A 99 9.38 -13.01 -14.20
CA ALA A 99 10.79 -12.80 -13.89
C ALA A 99 11.51 -12.12 -15.06
N ASP A 100 11.22 -10.84 -15.30
CA ASP A 100 11.88 -10.00 -16.30
C ASP A 100 12.36 -8.66 -15.70
N GLU A 101 13.23 -7.94 -16.42
CA GLU A 101 13.82 -6.68 -15.94
C GLU A 101 12.77 -5.60 -15.63
N LYS A 102 11.69 -5.54 -16.42
CA LYS A 102 10.66 -4.52 -16.25
C LYS A 102 9.89 -4.76 -14.96
N ASN A 103 9.49 -6.01 -14.71
CA ASN A 103 8.87 -6.43 -13.46
C ASN A 103 9.83 -6.31 -12.25
N ALA A 104 11.12 -6.60 -12.43
CA ALA A 104 12.12 -6.43 -11.38
C ALA A 104 12.19 -4.98 -10.90
N ARG A 105 12.16 -4.00 -11.81
CA ARG A 105 12.09 -2.57 -11.44
C ARG A 105 10.83 -2.24 -10.64
N LEU A 106 9.66 -2.73 -11.08
CA LEU A 106 8.38 -2.48 -10.41
C LEU A 106 8.36 -3.05 -8.99
N LEU A 107 8.96 -4.23 -8.79
CA LEU A 107 9.15 -4.85 -7.47
C LEU A 107 10.14 -4.06 -6.60
N GLN A 108 11.29 -3.65 -7.15
CA GLN A 108 12.29 -2.85 -6.42
C GLN A 108 11.72 -1.52 -5.91
N LEU A 109 10.89 -0.86 -6.71
CA LEU A 109 10.17 0.35 -6.34
C LEU A 109 8.94 0.10 -5.47
N ARG A 110 8.60 -1.17 -5.18
CA ARG A 110 7.38 -1.59 -4.46
C ARG A 110 6.09 -1.14 -5.12
N LEU A 111 6.10 -0.89 -6.43
CA LEU A 111 4.86 -0.65 -7.18
C LEU A 111 4.00 -1.92 -7.19
N ILE A 112 4.68 -3.06 -7.24
CA ILE A 112 4.15 -4.40 -7.04
C ILE A 112 4.73 -4.94 -5.73
N LEU A 113 3.90 -5.64 -4.97
CA LEU A 113 4.28 -6.41 -3.78
C LEU A 113 4.11 -7.89 -4.08
N GLU A 114 5.09 -8.68 -3.64
CA GLU A 114 5.04 -10.13 -3.70
C GLU A 114 4.78 -10.70 -2.29
N TYR A 115 3.95 -11.74 -2.23
CA TYR A 115 3.51 -12.39 -1.01
C TYR A 115 3.76 -13.89 -1.08
N GLN A 116 4.06 -14.48 0.08
CA GLN A 116 4.32 -15.90 0.23
C GLN A 116 3.68 -16.44 1.52
N ASN A 117 2.36 -16.48 1.53
CA ASN A 117 1.55 -17.03 2.63
C ASN A 117 0.91 -18.37 2.23
N GLY A 118 1.68 -19.19 1.51
CA GLY A 118 1.24 -20.38 0.78
C GLY A 118 1.97 -20.41 -0.56
N GLU A 119 1.23 -20.36 -1.65
CA GLU A 119 1.80 -20.12 -2.97
C GLU A 119 2.28 -18.66 -3.13
N ARG A 120 3.25 -18.45 -4.01
CA ARG A 120 3.74 -17.12 -4.35
C ARG A 120 2.72 -16.40 -5.23
N TRP A 121 2.34 -15.20 -4.85
CA TRP A 121 1.47 -14.34 -5.65
C TRP A 121 1.87 -12.88 -5.49
N ALA A 122 1.42 -12.03 -6.41
CA ALA A 122 1.77 -10.63 -6.42
C ALA A 122 0.53 -9.74 -6.62
N ASP A 123 0.61 -8.50 -6.15
CA ASP A 123 -0.42 -7.50 -6.38
C ASP A 123 0.17 -6.10 -6.32
N LEU A 124 -0.63 -5.11 -6.70
CA LEU A 124 -0.21 -3.72 -6.58
C LEU A 124 -0.11 -3.30 -5.12
N HIS A 125 0.85 -2.45 -4.80
CA HIS A 125 0.84 -1.76 -3.51
C HIS A 125 -0.45 -0.92 -3.42
N PRO A 126 -1.18 -0.89 -2.29
CA PRO A 126 -2.48 -0.20 -2.18
C PRO A 126 -2.45 1.28 -2.59
N ALA A 127 -1.33 1.97 -2.31
CA ALA A 127 -1.13 3.36 -2.76
C ALA A 127 -1.07 3.51 -4.30
N VAL A 128 -0.54 2.52 -5.02
CA VAL A 128 -0.42 2.54 -6.48
C VAL A 128 -1.79 2.49 -7.14
N GLU A 129 -2.73 1.71 -6.58
CA GLU A 129 -4.10 1.64 -7.09
C GLU A 129 -4.83 3.00 -7.04
N LEU A 130 -4.35 3.90 -6.19
CA LEU A 130 -4.93 5.23 -5.98
C LEU A 130 -4.23 6.34 -6.79
N THR A 131 -3.17 6.02 -7.51
CA THR A 131 -2.45 6.96 -8.40
C THR A 131 -3.33 7.46 -9.54
N LYS A 132 -3.04 8.66 -10.05
CA LYS A 132 -3.84 9.32 -11.07
C LYS A 132 -3.81 8.54 -12.38
N LEU A 133 -2.62 8.15 -12.83
CA LEU A 133 -2.43 7.44 -14.10
C LEU A 133 -3.16 6.09 -14.12
N THR A 134 -3.06 5.33 -13.03
CA THR A 134 -3.72 4.01 -12.91
C THR A 134 -5.25 4.15 -12.97
N LYS A 135 -5.82 5.15 -12.29
CA LYS A 135 -7.26 5.42 -12.33
C LYS A 135 -7.76 5.79 -13.72
N ILE A 136 -7.07 6.72 -14.40
CA ILE A 136 -7.44 7.16 -15.76
C ILE A 136 -7.45 5.96 -16.72
N LYS A 137 -6.40 5.14 -16.72
CA LYS A 137 -6.30 4.01 -17.64
C LYS A 137 -7.31 2.89 -17.30
N LYS A 138 -7.61 2.63 -16.01
CA LYS A 138 -8.71 1.71 -15.63
C LYS A 138 -10.06 2.17 -16.19
N GLN A 139 -10.36 3.47 -16.11
CA GLN A 139 -11.59 4.04 -16.66
C GLN A 139 -11.65 3.86 -18.19
N LEU A 140 -10.58 4.22 -18.91
CA LEU A 140 -10.53 4.05 -20.37
C LEU A 140 -10.74 2.59 -20.81
N LYS A 141 -10.17 1.61 -20.10
CA LYS A 141 -10.39 0.18 -20.39
C LYS A 141 -11.82 -0.30 -20.13
N GLN A 142 -12.55 0.35 -19.22
CA GLN A 142 -13.97 0.03 -18.98
C GLN A 142 -14.88 0.53 -20.11
N PHE A 143 -14.53 1.63 -20.77
CA PHE A 143 -15.28 2.18 -21.91
C PHE A 143 -14.95 1.54 -23.26
N ALA A 144 -13.83 0.81 -23.35
CA ALA A 144 -13.40 0.12 -24.56
C ALA A 144 -13.99 -1.30 -24.73
N LYS A 145 -14.96 -1.68 -23.89
CA LYS A 145 -15.76 -2.92 -23.99
C LYS A 145 -17.17 -2.58 -24.43
#